data_AF-A0A520HHU9-F1
#
_entry.id   AF-A0A520HHU9-F1
#
_cell.length_a   1.000
_cell.length_b   1.000
_cell.length_c   1.000
_cell.angle_alpha   90.00
_cell.angle_beta   90.00
_cell.angle_gamma   90.00
#
_symmetry.space_group_name_H-M   'P 1'
#
loop_
_entity.id
_entity.type
_entity.pdbx_description
1 polymer ?
#
loop_
_entity_poly.entity_id
_entity_poly.type
_entity_poly.pdbx_seq_one_letter_code
_entity_poly.pdbx_strand_id
1 'polypeptide(L)'
;MTMRFDANDTISPVSKTGVTRRNLLGSAIVAGGAAALPIAHADAATTERTVDVLLIGGGIMSATLAVLLRELEPTWTIEMVERLDKVADESSNGWNNAGTGHSALCELNYTPVNTADGKVEIAKAVEINEQFQVTRQFLSHQVDTGILANPRSFINSTPHMNLVWGDANVAF
;
A
#
# COMPACT_ATOMS: atom_id res chain seq x y z
N MET A 1 -8.61 -9.16 0.65
CA MET A 1 -7.39 -9.97 0.53
C MET A 1 -6.59 -9.90 1.83
N THR A 2 -6.01 -11.01 2.31
CA THR A 2 -5.14 -11.02 3.50
C THR A 2 -3.73 -11.43 3.07
N MET A 3 -2.73 -10.64 3.45
CA MET A 3 -1.31 -10.95 3.24
C MET A 3 -0.64 -11.19 4.59
N ARG A 4 0.22 -12.20 4.63
CA ARG A 4 0.92 -12.65 5.84
C ARG A 4 2.42 -12.62 5.57
N PHE A 5 3.16 -12.16 6.57
CA PHE A 5 4.61 -12.14 6.54
C PHE A 5 5.11 -12.73 7.86
N ASP A 6 5.51 -14.00 7.82
CA ASP A 6 6.07 -14.68 8.99
C ASP A 6 7.59 -14.44 9.10
N ALA A 7 8.14 -14.48 10.31
CA ALA A 7 9.57 -14.32 10.58
C ALA A 7 10.48 -15.32 9.84
N ASN A 8 9.92 -16.42 9.30
CA ASN A 8 10.63 -17.51 8.65
C ASN A 8 10.42 -17.61 7.13
N ASP A 9 9.67 -16.69 6.52
CA ASP A 9 9.48 -16.67 5.07
C ASP A 9 10.75 -16.14 4.38
N THR A 10 11.67 -17.06 4.07
CA THR A 10 12.70 -16.79 3.08
C THR A 10 12.05 -16.60 1.71
N ILE A 11 12.41 -15.54 1.00
CA ILE A 11 11.90 -15.19 -0.34
C ILE A 11 12.21 -16.37 -1.29
N SER A 12 11.24 -17.26 -1.43
CA SER A 12 11.28 -18.42 -2.31
C SER A 12 10.49 -18.08 -3.59
N PRO A 13 10.92 -18.57 -4.76
CA PRO A 13 10.24 -18.26 -6.02
C PRO A 13 8.78 -18.74 -5.98
N VAL A 14 7.87 -17.86 -6.36
CA VAL A 14 6.41 -18.03 -6.35
C VAL A 14 6.00 -19.39 -6.96
N SER A 15 5.52 -20.29 -6.11
CA SER A 15 4.82 -21.51 -6.54
C SER A 15 3.43 -21.13 -7.07
N LYS A 16 3.18 -21.39 -8.36
CA LYS A 16 1.86 -21.26 -8.99
C LYS A 16 0.96 -22.45 -8.63
N THR A 17 0.41 -22.47 -7.43
CA THR A 17 -0.71 -23.37 -7.11
C THR A 17 -1.77 -22.63 -6.32
N GLY A 18 -2.53 -21.77 -7.01
CA GLY A 18 -3.77 -21.21 -6.50
C GLY A 18 -4.92 -22.21 -6.67
N VAL A 19 -5.41 -22.77 -5.56
CA VAL A 19 -6.68 -23.51 -5.56
C VAL A 19 -7.81 -22.52 -5.78
N THR A 20 -8.42 -22.56 -6.96
CA THR A 20 -9.59 -21.73 -7.30
C THR A 20 -10.87 -22.53 -6.99
N ARG A 21 -11.88 -21.89 -6.40
CA ARG A 21 -13.19 -22.47 -5.99
C ARG A 21 -14.03 -23.15 -7.08
N ARG A 22 -13.49 -23.37 -8.29
CA ARG A 22 -14.22 -23.85 -9.48
C ARG A 22 -14.07 -25.35 -9.81
N ASN A 23 -13.23 -26.11 -9.11
CA ASN A 23 -12.97 -27.53 -9.46
C ASN A 23 -13.69 -28.57 -8.59
N LEU A 24 -14.85 -28.26 -8.02
CA LEU A 24 -15.56 -29.17 -7.11
C LEU A 24 -17.03 -29.37 -7.52
N LEU A 25 -17.26 -29.69 -8.80
CA LEU A 25 -18.56 -30.17 -9.28
C LEU A 25 -18.35 -31.26 -10.31
N GLY A 26 -18.30 -32.50 -9.85
CA GLY A 26 -18.17 -33.64 -10.74
C GLY A 26 -18.09 -34.95 -10.00
N SER A 27 -19.18 -35.35 -9.34
CA SER A 27 -19.70 -36.73 -9.23
C SER A 27 -20.57 -36.88 -7.98
N ALA A 28 -21.86 -37.17 -8.18
CA ALA A 28 -22.66 -37.92 -7.21
C ALA A 28 -23.83 -38.58 -7.95
N ILE A 29 -23.66 -39.88 -8.19
CA ILE A 29 -24.71 -40.81 -8.58
C ILE A 29 -25.69 -40.93 -7.41
N VAL A 30 -26.98 -40.87 -7.74
CA VAL A 30 -28.11 -41.08 -6.83
C VAL A 30 -28.11 -42.55 -6.36
N ALA A 31 -28.04 -42.77 -5.05
CA ALA A 31 -28.48 -44.01 -4.42
C ALA A 31 -29.09 -43.68 -3.05
N GLY A 32 -30.35 -44.09 -2.86
CA GLY A 32 -31.20 -43.74 -1.73
C GLY A 32 -30.76 -44.34 -0.40
N GLY A 33 -31.19 -43.66 0.66
CA GLY A 33 -31.05 -44.10 2.05
C GLY A 33 -31.21 -42.92 2.99
N ALA A 34 -32.41 -42.74 3.56
CA ALA A 34 -32.65 -41.76 4.61
C ALA A 34 -31.99 -42.25 5.92
N ALA A 35 -30.71 -41.93 6.10
CA ALA A 35 -30.04 -42.00 7.39
C ALA A 35 -29.90 -40.57 7.92
N ALA A 36 -30.60 -40.25 9.00
CA ALA A 36 -30.41 -39.01 9.73
C ALA A 36 -29.00 -39.02 10.34
N LEU A 37 -28.05 -38.39 9.67
CA LEU A 37 -26.73 -38.10 10.24
C LEU A 37 -26.91 -37.05 11.34
N PRO A 38 -26.28 -37.20 12.50
CA PRO A 38 -26.23 -36.11 13.46
C PRO A 38 -25.54 -34.94 12.76
N ILE A 39 -26.19 -33.77 12.78
CA ILE A 39 -25.54 -32.51 12.43
C ILE A 39 -24.47 -32.34 13.48
N ALA A 40 -23.25 -32.78 13.16
CA ALA A 40 -22.08 -32.31 13.87
C ALA A 40 -22.10 -30.80 13.66
N HIS A 41 -22.49 -30.07 14.71
CA HIS A 41 -22.07 -28.70 14.82
C HIS A 41 -20.56 -28.76 14.71
N ALA A 42 -20.04 -28.38 13.54
CA ALA A 42 -18.65 -28.04 13.42
C ALA A 42 -18.49 -26.87 14.38
N ASP A 43 -18.04 -27.16 15.60
CA ASP A 43 -17.40 -26.18 16.44
C ASP A 43 -16.26 -25.64 15.58
N ALA A 44 -16.54 -24.52 14.91
CA ALA A 44 -15.52 -23.69 14.35
C ALA A 44 -14.75 -23.22 15.57
N ALA A 45 -13.75 -24.00 15.96
CA ALA A 45 -12.73 -23.57 16.89
C ALA A 45 -12.14 -22.31 16.26
N THR A 46 -12.65 -21.16 16.68
CA THR A 46 -12.04 -19.87 16.40
C THR A 46 -10.75 -19.91 17.19
N THR A 47 -9.69 -20.41 16.57
CA THR A 47 -8.33 -20.19 17.04
C THR A 47 -8.17 -18.68 17.12
N GLU A 48 -8.27 -18.13 18.34
CA GLU A 48 -7.88 -16.75 18.60
C GLU A 48 -6.44 -16.61 18.12
N ARG A 49 -6.26 -15.71 17.16
CA ARG A 49 -5.01 -15.56 16.44
C ARG A 49 -4.41 -14.23 16.85
N THR A 50 -3.27 -14.30 17.52
CA THR A 50 -2.53 -13.12 17.96
C THR A 50 -1.47 -12.78 16.92
N VAL A 51 -1.37 -11.50 16.58
CA VAL A 51 -0.30 -10.93 15.76
C VAL A 51 0.26 -9.71 16.48
N ASP A 52 1.55 -9.43 16.32
CA ASP A 52 2.18 -8.27 16.96
C ASP A 52 1.69 -6.97 16.32
N VAL A 53 1.48 -6.98 15.00
CA VAL A 53 0.99 -5.83 14.22
C VAL A 53 -0.07 -6.26 13.22
N LEU A 54 -1.22 -5.58 13.27
CA LEU A 54 -2.29 -5.70 12.27
C LEU A 54 -2.43 -4.38 11.51
N LEU A 55 -2.18 -4.43 10.21
CA LEU A 55 -2.29 -3.30 9.29
C LEU A 55 -3.60 -3.40 8.51
N ILE A 56 -4.41 -2.35 8.58
CA ILE A 56 -5.69 -2.27 7.88
C ILE A 56 -5.51 -1.40 6.63
N GLY A 57 -5.75 -2.00 5.46
CA GLY A 57 -5.50 -1.42 4.15
C GLY A 57 -4.14 -1.86 3.58
N GLY A 58 -4.13 -2.18 2.29
CA GLY A 58 -2.98 -2.53 1.47
C GLY A 58 -2.55 -1.39 0.57
N GLY A 59 -2.64 -0.16 1.06
CA GLY A 59 -2.12 1.04 0.42
C GLY A 59 -0.64 1.29 0.75
N ILE A 60 -0.09 2.35 0.16
CA ILE A 60 1.33 2.71 0.30
C ILE A 60 1.74 2.95 1.76
N MET A 61 0.87 3.56 2.58
CA MET A 61 1.15 3.84 3.99
C MET A 61 1.38 2.56 4.79
N SER A 62 0.44 1.62 4.73
CA SER A 62 0.55 0.34 5.42
C SER A 62 1.72 -0.49 4.89
N ALA A 63 1.93 -0.52 3.57
CA ALA A 63 3.04 -1.25 2.97
C ALA A 63 4.41 -0.71 3.41
N THR A 64 4.60 0.61 3.37
CA THR A 64 5.85 1.23 3.83
C THR A 64 6.08 1.00 5.32
N LEU A 65 5.05 1.14 6.15
CA LEU A 65 5.17 0.86 7.59
C LEU A 65 5.52 -0.60 7.86
N ALA A 66 4.91 -1.56 7.14
CA ALA A 66 5.23 -2.98 7.26
C ALA A 66 6.72 -3.25 6.97
N VAL A 67 7.27 -2.64 5.92
CA VAL A 67 8.69 -2.80 5.55
C VAL A 67 9.60 -2.25 6.63
N LEU A 68 9.32 -1.04 7.14
CA LEU A 68 10.10 -0.44 8.23
C LEU A 68 10.08 -1.31 9.49
N LEU A 69 8.91 -1.80 9.88
CA LEU A 69 8.77 -2.67 11.05
C LEU A 69 9.48 -4.01 10.86
N ARG A 70 9.50 -4.56 9.63
CA ARG A 70 10.22 -5.80 9.32
C ARG A 70 11.73 -5.63 9.48
N GLU A 71 12.27 -4.47 9.14
CA GLU A 71 13.70 -4.18 9.29
C GLU A 71 14.10 -3.93 10.75
N LEU A 72 13.26 -3.23 11.50
CA LEU A 72 13.52 -2.91 12.91
C LEU A 72 13.26 -4.08 13.85
N GLU A 73 12.19 -4.84 13.60
CA GLU A 73 11.70 -5.92 14.45
C GLU A 73 11.42 -7.19 13.62
N PRO A 74 12.47 -7.88 13.12
CA PRO A 74 12.33 -9.00 12.18
C PRO A 74 11.65 -10.24 12.76
N THR A 75 11.47 -10.30 14.08
CA THR A 75 10.78 -11.40 14.76
C THR A 75 9.28 -11.19 14.89
N TRP A 76 8.78 -9.96 14.70
CA TRP A 76 7.37 -9.64 14.85
C TRP A 76 6.53 -10.23 13.73
N THR A 77 5.37 -10.75 14.09
CA THR A 77 4.33 -11.21 13.19
C THR A 77 3.50 -10.03 12.70
N ILE A 78 3.51 -9.79 11.38
CA ILE A 78 2.79 -8.67 10.76
C ILE A 78 1.73 -9.23 9.81
N GLU A 79 0.48 -8.84 10.03
CA GLU A 79 -0.65 -9.16 9.15
C GLU A 79 -1.21 -7.91 8.49
N MET A 80 -1.51 -7.99 7.20
CA MET A 80 -2.16 -6.92 6.47
C MET A 80 -3.49 -7.40 5.88
N VAL A 81 -4.55 -6.63 6.13
CA VAL A 81 -5.90 -6.92 5.67
C VAL A 81 -6.36 -5.81 4.73
N GLU A 82 -6.65 -6.17 3.49
CA GLU A 82 -7.21 -5.29 2.47
C GLU A 82 -8.65 -5.72 2.14
N ARG A 83 -9.55 -4.75 2.01
CA ARG A 83 -10.95 -4.99 1.64
C ARG A 83 -11.12 -5.23 0.14
N LEU A 84 -10.42 -4.46 -0.69
CA LEU A 84 -10.50 -4.48 -2.15
C LEU A 84 -9.84 -5.72 -2.74
N ASP A 85 -10.09 -5.92 -4.04
CA ASP A 85 -9.59 -7.07 -4.79
C ASP A 85 -8.07 -7.01 -5.00
N LYS A 86 -7.48 -5.81 -5.04
CA LYS A 86 -6.04 -5.59 -5.16
C LYS A 86 -5.55 -4.54 -4.17
N VAL A 87 -4.24 -4.61 -3.91
CA VAL A 87 -3.50 -3.57 -3.21
C VAL A 87 -3.52 -2.27 -4.00
N ALA A 88 -3.43 -1.15 -3.29
CA ALA A 88 -3.35 0.18 -3.86
C ALA A 88 -4.49 0.58 -4.84
N ASP A 89 -5.65 -0.10 -4.81
CA ASP A 89 -6.78 0.25 -5.69
C ASP A 89 -7.56 1.51 -5.25
N GLU A 90 -7.44 1.92 -3.98
CA GLU A 90 -8.09 3.13 -3.44
C GLU A 90 -7.17 4.36 -3.54
N SER A 91 -6.84 5.03 -2.43
CA SER A 91 -6.14 6.32 -2.42
C SER A 91 -4.69 6.24 -2.92
N SER A 92 -4.08 5.06 -2.93
CA SER A 92 -2.73 4.85 -3.50
C SER A 92 -2.73 4.67 -5.02
N ASN A 93 -3.90 4.51 -5.63
CA ASN A 93 -4.02 4.40 -7.08
C ASN A 93 -3.66 5.75 -7.72
N GLY A 94 -2.87 5.75 -8.79
CA GLY A 94 -2.47 6.98 -9.48
C GLY A 94 -3.63 7.84 -9.98
N TRP A 95 -4.82 7.26 -10.20
CA TRP A 95 -6.03 8.00 -10.62
C TRP A 95 -6.83 8.59 -9.46
N ASN A 96 -6.68 8.07 -8.25
CA ASN A 96 -7.42 8.50 -7.06
C ASN A 96 -6.55 9.31 -6.09
N ASN A 97 -5.24 9.22 -6.23
CA ASN A 97 -4.30 9.86 -5.33
C ASN A 97 -4.33 11.39 -5.54
N ALA A 98 -4.73 12.11 -4.49
CA ALA A 98 -4.80 13.57 -4.48
C ALA A 98 -3.42 14.27 -4.50
N GLY A 99 -2.33 13.52 -4.34
CA GLY A 99 -0.97 14.04 -4.51
C GLY A 99 -0.03 12.93 -4.97
N THR A 100 0.43 13.00 -6.22
CA THR A 100 1.54 12.14 -6.67
C THR A 100 2.72 12.41 -5.73
N GLY A 101 3.26 11.44 -5.00
CA GLY A 101 4.37 11.66 -4.07
C GLY A 101 5.54 12.37 -4.78
N HIS A 102 5.61 13.70 -4.62
CA HIS A 102 6.46 14.58 -5.41
C HIS A 102 7.24 15.54 -4.51
N SER A 103 8.32 16.10 -5.06
CA SER A 103 9.20 17.05 -4.34
C SER A 103 8.54 18.33 -3.84
N ALA A 104 7.29 18.62 -4.21
CA ALA A 104 6.46 19.71 -3.67
C ALA A 104 6.95 21.14 -3.98
N LEU A 105 8.01 21.27 -4.80
CA LEU A 105 8.61 22.56 -5.14
C LEU A 105 7.76 23.44 -6.08
N CYS A 106 6.70 22.89 -6.68
CA CYS A 106 5.88 23.59 -7.67
C CYS A 106 4.37 23.55 -7.35
N GLU A 107 4.00 23.13 -6.14
CA GLU A 107 2.61 23.03 -5.70
C GLU A 107 2.13 24.38 -5.16
N LEU A 108 1.19 25.02 -5.86
CA LEU A 108 0.73 26.39 -5.57
C LEU A 108 0.16 26.53 -4.16
N ASN A 109 -0.48 25.48 -3.64
CA ASN A 109 -1.06 25.48 -2.31
C ASN A 109 -0.02 25.47 -1.18
N TYR A 110 1.24 25.17 -1.48
CA TYR A 110 2.34 25.20 -0.51
C TYR A 110 3.09 26.52 -0.49
N THR A 111 2.77 27.41 -1.44
CA THR A 111 3.42 28.71 -1.57
C THR A 111 2.42 29.87 -1.61
N PRO A 112 1.63 30.08 -0.54
CA PRO A 112 0.65 31.14 -0.50
C PRO A 112 1.33 32.52 -0.51
N VAL A 113 0.62 33.52 -1.03
CA VAL A 113 1.04 34.92 -0.90
C VAL A 113 0.68 35.43 0.49
N ASN A 114 1.67 35.93 1.21
CA ASN A 114 1.51 36.58 2.50
C ASN A 114 0.71 37.88 2.32
N THR A 115 -0.43 37.97 3.01
CA THR A 115 -1.33 39.13 2.89
C THR A 115 -0.78 40.41 3.52
N ALA A 116 0.27 40.32 4.36
CA ALA A 116 0.85 41.47 5.03
C ALA A 116 1.91 42.19 4.18
N ASP A 117 2.76 41.45 3.46
CA ASP A 117 3.86 42.03 2.67
C ASP A 117 3.85 41.65 1.18
N GLY A 118 2.88 40.84 0.75
CA GLY A 118 2.70 40.43 -0.64
C GLY A 118 3.73 39.44 -1.15
N LYS A 119 4.59 38.87 -0.30
CA LYS A 119 5.61 37.90 -0.71
C LYS A 119 5.09 36.48 -0.71
N VAL A 120 5.72 35.63 -1.50
CA VAL A 120 5.44 34.19 -1.52
C VAL A 120 6.11 33.53 -0.32
N GLU A 121 5.32 32.84 0.50
CA GLU A 121 5.83 31.99 1.57
C GLU A 121 6.31 30.65 1.01
N ILE A 122 7.47 30.14 1.44
CA ILE A 122 8.04 28.90 0.88
C ILE A 122 8.34 27.81 1.93
N ALA A 123 8.11 28.11 3.22
CA ALA A 123 8.49 27.21 4.31
C ALA A 123 7.87 25.81 4.17
N LYS A 124 6.60 25.74 3.72
CA LYS A 124 5.90 24.46 3.55
C LYS A 124 6.47 23.63 2.40
N ALA A 125 6.80 24.28 1.28
CA ALA A 125 7.42 23.62 0.14
C ALA A 125 8.80 23.05 0.50
N VAL A 126 9.59 23.79 1.28
CA VAL A 126 10.89 23.33 1.79
C VAL A 126 10.73 22.11 2.70
N GLU A 127 9.83 22.19 3.69
CA GLU A 127 9.57 21.10 4.64
C GLU A 127 9.17 19.80 3.92
N ILE A 128 8.24 19.87 2.97
CA ILE A 128 7.78 18.68 2.24
C ILE A 128 8.89 18.14 1.32
N ASN A 129 9.67 19.02 0.68
CA ASN A 129 10.79 18.59 -0.14
C ASN A 129 11.85 17.85 0.69
N GLU A 130 12.13 18.29 1.92
CA GLU A 130 13.04 17.58 2.83
C GLU A 130 12.52 16.18 3.18
N GLN A 131 11.23 16.05 3.52
CA GLN A 131 10.57 14.76 3.74
C GLN A 131 10.64 13.86 2.50
N PHE A 132 10.50 14.44 1.31
CA PHE A 132 10.65 13.72 0.04
C PHE A 132 12.08 13.21 -0.15
N GLN A 133 13.12 13.98 0.23
CA GLN A 133 14.50 13.49 0.17
C GLN A 133 14.75 12.35 1.16
N VAL A 134 14.19 12.41 2.38
CA VAL A 134 14.26 11.29 3.34
C VAL A 134 13.60 10.03 2.75
N THR A 135 12.44 10.19 2.11
CA THR A 135 11.77 9.08 1.39
C THR A 135 12.67 8.48 0.32
N ARG A 136 13.40 9.30 -0.45
CA ARG A 136 14.34 8.81 -1.47
C ARG A 136 15.52 8.05 -0.87
N GLN A 137 16.02 8.46 0.30
CA GLN A 137 17.09 7.74 0.99
C GLN A 137 16.61 6.35 1.42
N PHE A 138 15.40 6.25 1.97
CA PHE A 138 14.78 4.95 2.28
C PHE A 138 14.62 4.08 1.03
N LEU A 139 14.10 4.62 -0.06
CA LEU A 139 13.98 3.86 -1.31
C LEU A 139 15.34 3.42 -1.88
N SER A 140 16.38 4.24 -1.73
CA SER A 140 17.75 3.87 -2.09
C SER A 140 18.23 2.69 -1.24
N HIS A 141 18.00 2.74 0.07
CA HIS A 141 18.34 1.65 0.98
C HIS A 141 17.67 0.34 0.56
N GLN A 142 16.37 0.36 0.22
CA GLN A 142 15.66 -0.84 -0.24
C GLN A 142 16.22 -1.42 -1.53
N VAL A 143 16.80 -0.59 -2.41
CA VAL A 143 17.47 -1.05 -3.63
C VAL A 143 18.81 -1.69 -3.30
N ASP A 144 19.60 -1.06 -2.44
CA ASP A 144 20.91 -1.55 -2.03
C ASP A 144 20.82 -2.89 -1.28
N THR A 145 19.75 -3.11 -0.52
CA THR A 145 19.45 -4.37 0.18
C THR A 145 18.74 -5.42 -0.68
N GLY A 146 18.39 -5.08 -1.93
CA GLY A 146 17.77 -6.00 -2.88
C GLY A 146 16.27 -6.25 -2.66
N ILE A 147 15.60 -5.49 -1.79
CA ILE A 147 14.15 -5.55 -1.57
C ILE A 147 13.39 -4.95 -2.75
N LEU A 148 13.84 -3.78 -3.22
CA LEU A 148 13.34 -3.14 -4.43
C LEU A 148 14.33 -3.33 -5.57
N ALA A 149 13.79 -3.46 -6.78
CA ALA A 149 14.58 -3.58 -8.00
C ALA A 149 14.17 -2.51 -9.00
N ASN A 150 15.08 -2.19 -9.93
CA ASN A 150 14.86 -1.24 -11.02
C ASN A 150 14.24 0.11 -10.56
N PRO A 151 15.06 1.09 -10.12
CA PRO A 151 14.57 2.39 -9.63
C PRO A 151 13.62 3.11 -10.59
N ARG A 152 13.82 2.97 -11.90
CA ARG A 152 12.96 3.62 -12.91
C ARG A 152 11.51 3.12 -12.91
N SER A 153 11.22 2.01 -12.24
CA SER A 153 9.85 1.50 -12.10
C SER A 153 9.01 2.27 -11.07
N PHE A 154 9.64 2.94 -10.09
CA PHE A 154 8.94 3.58 -8.98
C PHE A 154 9.37 5.02 -8.69
N ILE A 155 10.52 5.48 -9.19
CA ILE A 155 10.94 6.89 -9.12
C ILE A 155 11.26 7.44 -10.51
N ASN A 156 10.54 8.49 -10.89
CA ASN A 156 10.64 9.09 -12.21
C ASN A 156 10.74 10.61 -12.11
N SER A 157 11.62 11.19 -12.92
CA SER A 157 11.59 12.63 -13.18
C SER A 157 10.50 12.90 -14.21
N THR A 158 9.62 13.84 -13.89
CA THR A 158 8.55 14.31 -14.76
C THR A 158 8.53 15.84 -14.75
N PRO A 159 8.25 16.50 -15.88
CA PRO A 159 7.92 17.92 -15.87
C PRO A 159 6.72 18.16 -14.94
N HIS A 160 6.79 19.22 -14.14
CA HIS A 160 5.66 19.71 -13.35
C HIS A 160 4.98 20.83 -14.11
N MET A 161 3.67 20.76 -14.29
CA MET A 161 2.89 21.77 -14.99
C MET A 161 1.69 22.16 -14.13
N ASN A 162 1.51 23.45 -13.91
CA ASN A 162 0.32 23.98 -13.24
C ASN A 162 -0.66 24.45 -14.31
N LEU A 163 -1.92 24.04 -14.16
CA LEU A 163 -3.01 24.54 -14.97
C LEU A 163 -3.89 25.43 -14.09
N VAL A 164 -3.97 26.70 -14.44
CA VAL A 164 -4.72 27.71 -13.71
C VAL A 164 -5.78 28.32 -14.62
N TRP A 165 -6.88 28.78 -14.04
CA TRP A 165 -7.98 29.45 -14.74
C TRP A 165 -8.31 30.78 -14.10
N GLY A 166 -8.84 31.71 -14.91
CA GLY A 166 -9.25 33.04 -14.48
C GLY A 166 -8.15 34.09 -14.64
N ASP A 167 -8.55 35.28 -15.09
CA ASP A 167 -7.62 36.36 -15.48
C ASP A 167 -6.61 36.71 -14.38
N ALA A 168 -7.06 36.69 -13.11
CA ALA A 168 -6.19 36.97 -11.96
C ALA A 168 -5.10 35.90 -11.76
N ASN A 169 -5.38 34.63 -12.02
CA ASN A 169 -4.41 33.54 -11.84
C ASN A 169 -3.45 33.41 -13.03
N VAL A 170 -3.87 33.85 -14.22
CA VAL A 170 -3.07 33.82 -15.46
C VAL A 170 -2.06 34.98 -15.52
N ALA A 171 -2.27 36.05 -14.76
CA ALA A 171 -1.43 37.25 -14.80
C ALA A 171 -0.05 37.10 -14.10
N PHE A 172 0.25 35.95 -13.50
CA PHE A 172 1.46 35.64 -12.71
C PHE A 172 2.15 34.38 -13.25
#